data_AF-A0A7K3SKB8-F1
#
_entry.id   AF-A0A7K3SKB8-F1
#
_cell.length_a   1.000
_cell.length_b   1.000
_cell.length_c   1.000
_cell.angle_alpha   90.00
_cell.angle_beta   90.00
_cell.angle_gamma   90.00
#
_symmetry.space_group_name_H-M   'P 1'
#
loop_
_entity.id
_entity.type
_entity.pdbx_description
1 polymer ?
#
loop_
_entity_poly.entity_id
_entity_poly.type
_entity_poly.pdbx_seq_one_letter_code
_entity_poly.pdbx_strand_id
1 'polypeptide(L)'
;MGASGMTIRFSCCEHTGTPVAETRPQRWSRLWVNLWIKRPGVAEEGRDALARHHAETTRRAREAMIEIVRAGYQIGPPPYGYRALRIRVTDPGGCSKLRAVLVPDWQTAAVVKQIFVWRADDGLTFAAVAARLNADLRQHPAPSERWTAKAVRRIVTNVKYTGRQVWARTAAGRPAPVEQWVTSAPMVHEPLVDERVFRRAQHGAREEQRCA
;
A
#
# COMPACT_ATOMS: atom_id res chain seq x y z
N MET A 1 8.51 89.80 24.16
CA MET A 1 7.69 88.75 24.80
C MET A 1 8.18 87.42 24.25
N GLY A 2 9.23 86.77 24.77
CA GLY A 2 9.59 86.58 26.17
C GLY A 2 9.42 85.08 26.49
N ALA A 3 10.13 84.22 25.75
CA ALA A 3 10.14 82.78 25.95
C ALA A 3 11.19 82.43 27.02
N SER A 4 10.73 81.93 28.17
CA SER A 4 11.53 81.29 29.22
C SER A 4 10.75 80.06 29.64
N GLY A 5 11.26 78.86 29.42
CA GLY A 5 12.23 78.16 30.28
C GLY A 5 11.69 76.72 30.39
N MET A 6 12.43 75.69 30.73
CA MET A 6 13.77 75.55 31.23
C MET A 6 14.09 74.06 31.09
N THR A 7 15.26 73.74 30.54
CA THR A 7 15.82 72.40 30.51
C THR A 7 16.15 71.95 31.93
N ILE A 8 15.74 70.75 32.34
CA ILE A 8 16.45 69.98 33.37
C ILE A 8 16.46 68.51 32.96
N ARG A 9 17.66 67.96 32.84
CA ARG A 9 17.95 66.53 32.72
C ARG A 9 18.83 66.13 33.91
N PHE A 10 18.60 64.90 34.35
CA PHE A 10 19.34 64.07 35.31
C PHE A 10 19.11 64.30 36.81
N SER A 11 18.56 63.27 37.46
CA SER A 11 19.37 62.48 38.40
C SER A 11 18.79 61.08 38.57
N CYS A 12 19.69 60.10 38.57
CA CYS A 12 19.44 58.69 38.83
C CYS A 12 19.29 58.50 40.35
N CYS A 13 18.17 57.95 40.81
CA CYS A 13 18.12 57.24 42.08
C CYS A 13 17.49 55.87 41.82
N GLU A 14 18.34 54.85 41.89
CA GLU A 14 17.93 53.46 42.04
C GLU A 14 16.98 53.35 43.24
N HIS A 15 15.78 52.85 43.00
CA HIS A 15 14.96 52.23 44.02
C HIS A 15 14.76 50.78 43.63
N THR A 16 15.55 49.91 44.25
CA THR A 16 15.30 48.47 44.35
C THR A 16 14.02 48.27 45.16
N GLY A 17 12.88 48.31 44.47
CA GLY A 17 11.62 47.76 44.95
C GLY A 17 11.34 46.48 44.18
N THR A 18 11.59 45.33 44.78
CA THR A 18 11.11 44.03 44.29
C THR A 18 9.59 44.09 44.14
N PRO A 19 9.00 43.73 42.98
CA PRO A 19 7.56 43.63 42.87
C PRO A 19 7.09 42.49 43.77
N VAL A 20 6.12 42.82 44.64
CA VAL A 20 5.39 41.91 45.52
C VAL A 20 4.97 40.67 44.72
N ALA A 21 5.53 39.53 45.11
CA ALA A 21 5.15 38.24 44.56
C ALA A 21 3.66 38.02 44.81
N GLU A 22 2.90 37.95 43.72
CA GLU A 22 1.48 37.64 43.72
C GLU A 22 1.26 36.26 44.37
N THR A 23 0.85 36.27 45.63
CA THR A 23 0.55 35.09 46.42
C THR A 23 -0.73 34.43 45.90
N ARG A 24 -0.59 33.56 44.90
CA ARG A 24 -1.67 32.68 44.44
C ARG A 24 -2.08 31.72 45.58
N PRO A 25 -3.34 31.72 46.03
CA PRO A 25 -3.77 30.80 47.08
C PRO A 25 -3.80 29.36 46.55
N GLN A 26 -2.95 28.49 47.12
CA GLN A 26 -2.79 27.06 46.81
C GLN A 26 -4.06 26.21 46.95
N ARG A 27 -5.12 26.74 47.58
CA ARG A 27 -6.39 26.04 47.81
C ARG A 27 -7.24 25.85 46.53
N TRP A 28 -7.03 26.66 45.50
CA TRP A 28 -7.87 26.64 44.29
C TRP A 28 -7.22 25.95 43.09
N SER A 29 -5.91 25.70 43.11
CA SER A 29 -5.20 25.02 42.02
C SER A 29 -5.56 23.54 41.92
N ARG A 30 -5.88 22.87 43.03
CA ARG A 30 -6.34 21.46 43.03
C ARG A 30 -7.78 21.28 42.53
N LEU A 31 -8.64 22.28 42.71
CA LEU A 31 -10.04 22.21 42.27
C LEU A 31 -10.18 22.48 40.76
N TRP A 32 -9.35 23.36 40.19
CA TRP A 32 -9.32 23.62 38.75
C TRP A 32 -8.71 22.48 37.93
N VAL A 33 -7.64 21.85 38.43
CA VAL A 33 -7.02 20.70 37.75
C VAL A 33 -7.93 19.47 37.74
N ASN A 34 -8.66 19.21 38.84
CA ASN A 34 -9.55 18.05 38.93
C ASN A 34 -10.86 18.21 38.14
N LEU A 35 -11.33 19.44 37.88
CA LEU A 35 -12.55 19.69 37.11
C LEU A 35 -12.33 19.50 35.59
N TRP A 36 -11.10 19.73 35.11
CA TRP A 36 -10.75 19.60 33.70
C TRP A 36 -10.18 18.21 33.33
N ILE A 37 -9.57 17.50 34.29
CA ILE A 37 -9.01 16.14 34.09
C ILE A 37 -10.06 15.02 34.26
N LYS A 38 -11.24 15.27 34.85
CA LYS A 38 -12.26 14.24 35.13
C LYS A 38 -13.56 14.40 34.33
N ARG A 39 -13.50 14.54 33.01
CA ARG A 39 -14.63 14.19 32.13
C ARG A 39 -14.26 13.03 31.22
N PRO A 40 -14.34 11.78 31.73
CA PRO A 40 -14.04 10.58 30.93
C PRO A 40 -14.82 10.57 29.59
N GLY A 41 -16.05 11.09 29.57
CA GLY A 41 -16.89 11.19 28.37
C GLY A 41 -16.31 12.03 27.24
N VAL A 42 -15.67 13.19 27.52
CA VAL A 42 -15.11 14.05 26.45
C VAL A 42 -13.88 13.40 25.80
N ALA A 43 -13.07 12.70 26.59
CA ALA A 43 -11.92 11.95 26.07
C ALA A 43 -12.36 10.72 25.26
N GLU A 44 -13.46 10.07 25.65
CA GLU A 44 -14.07 8.94 24.94
C GLU A 44 -14.75 9.36 23.63
N GLU A 45 -15.57 10.43 23.67
CA GLU A 45 -16.17 11.06 22.49
C GLU A 45 -15.11 11.48 21.46
N GLY A 46 -13.98 12.03 21.93
CA GLY A 46 -12.84 12.38 21.07
C GLY A 46 -12.19 11.16 20.41
N ARG A 47 -12.00 10.05 21.15
CA ARG A 47 -11.49 8.79 20.59
C ARG A 47 -12.46 8.18 19.58
N ASP A 48 -13.76 8.20 19.87
CA ASP A 48 -14.79 7.65 19.00
C ASP A 48 -14.97 8.48 17.73
N ALA A 49 -14.87 9.80 17.82
CA ALA A 49 -14.85 10.68 16.65
C ALA A 49 -13.64 10.40 15.76
N LEU A 50 -12.45 10.24 16.36
CA LEU A 50 -11.23 9.89 15.63
C LEU A 50 -11.33 8.50 14.99
N ALA A 51 -11.84 7.50 15.71
CA ALA A 51 -12.05 6.15 15.21
C ALA A 51 -13.02 6.13 14.03
N ARG A 52 -14.15 6.85 14.11
CA ARG A 52 -15.11 7.01 13.00
C ARG A 52 -14.48 7.68 11.79
N HIS A 53 -13.71 8.74 12.01
CA HIS A 53 -13.00 9.44 10.94
C HIS A 53 -11.98 8.54 10.23
N HIS A 54 -11.21 7.76 10.98
CA HIS A 54 -10.28 6.78 10.40
C HIS A 54 -11.00 5.66 9.64
N ALA A 55 -12.11 5.15 10.19
CA ALA A 55 -12.93 4.14 9.52
C ALA A 55 -13.49 4.67 8.19
N GLU A 56 -14.03 5.89 8.18
CA GLU A 56 -14.55 6.53 6.98
C GLU A 56 -13.46 6.79 5.93
N THR A 57 -12.29 7.29 6.37
CA THR A 57 -11.15 7.52 5.47
C THR A 57 -10.68 6.20 4.85
N THR A 58 -10.61 5.14 5.65
CA THR A 58 -10.24 3.79 5.18
C THR A 58 -11.27 3.25 4.18
N ARG A 59 -12.56 3.45 4.44
CA ARG A 59 -13.65 3.06 3.54
C ARG A 59 -13.55 3.77 2.19
N ARG A 60 -13.41 5.10 2.18
CA ARG A 60 -13.26 5.90 0.95
C ARG A 60 -12.02 5.51 0.16
N ALA A 61 -10.89 5.30 0.85
CA ALA A 61 -9.67 4.84 0.20
C ALA A 61 -9.87 3.45 -0.45
N ARG A 62 -10.56 2.53 0.25
CA ARG A 62 -10.89 1.21 -0.30
C ARG A 62 -11.79 1.30 -1.52
N GLU A 63 -12.82 2.14 -1.49
CA GLU A 63 -13.74 2.37 -2.62
C GLU A 63 -12.99 2.90 -3.85
N ALA A 64 -12.15 3.92 -3.69
CA ALA A 64 -11.32 4.44 -4.77
C ALA A 64 -10.38 3.37 -5.36
N MET A 65 -9.83 2.49 -4.52
CA MET A 65 -9.00 1.37 -4.99
C MET A 65 -9.81 0.32 -5.75
N ILE A 66 -11.03 0.04 -5.31
CA ILE A 66 -11.96 -0.85 -6.01
C ILE A 66 -12.25 -0.32 -7.42
N GLU A 67 -12.52 0.97 -7.55
CA GLU A 67 -12.76 1.62 -8.85
C GLU A 67 -11.57 1.49 -9.80
N ILE A 68 -10.36 1.74 -9.30
CA ILE A 68 -9.11 1.63 -10.08
C ILE A 68 -8.94 0.20 -10.61
N VAL A 69 -9.15 -0.81 -9.77
CA VAL A 69 -9.03 -2.23 -10.17
C VAL A 69 -10.10 -2.59 -11.18
N ARG A 70 -11.36 -2.22 -10.93
CA ARG A 70 -12.48 -2.51 -11.83
C ARG A 70 -12.28 -1.89 -13.21
N ALA A 71 -11.68 -0.71 -13.27
CA ALA A 71 -11.29 -0.04 -14.52
C ALA A 71 -10.06 -0.68 -15.21
N GLY A 72 -9.47 -1.73 -14.65
CA GLY A 72 -8.34 -2.46 -15.25
C GLY A 72 -6.97 -1.86 -14.99
N TYR A 73 -6.88 -0.80 -14.18
CA TYR A 73 -5.61 -0.16 -13.87
C TYR A 73 -4.81 -0.94 -12.83
N GLN A 74 -3.49 -0.87 -12.99
CA GLN A 74 -2.53 -1.53 -12.13
C GLN A 74 -2.37 -0.78 -10.81
N ILE A 75 -2.28 -1.57 -9.74
CA ILE A 75 -2.00 -1.10 -8.38
C ILE A 75 -0.73 -1.77 -7.87
N GLY A 76 0.17 -0.96 -7.32
CA GLY A 76 1.43 -1.41 -6.75
C GLY A 76 2.46 -1.82 -7.81
N PRO A 77 3.57 -2.46 -7.39
CA PRO A 77 4.63 -2.90 -8.29
C PRO A 77 4.11 -3.87 -9.36
N PRO A 78 4.58 -3.76 -10.63
CA PRO A 78 4.20 -4.70 -11.67
C PRO A 78 4.65 -6.13 -11.32
N PRO A 79 3.85 -7.17 -11.62
CA PRO A 79 4.32 -8.55 -11.52
C PRO A 79 5.48 -8.80 -12.49
N TYR A 80 6.39 -9.71 -12.13
CA TYR A 80 7.46 -10.18 -13.01
C TYR A 80 6.90 -10.60 -14.38
N GLY A 81 7.57 -10.31 -15.49
CA GLY A 81 7.00 -10.52 -16.84
C GLY A 81 6.21 -9.33 -17.37
N TYR A 82 5.91 -8.32 -16.54
CA TYR A 82 5.29 -7.08 -16.96
C TYR A 82 6.10 -5.87 -16.49
N ARG A 83 5.90 -4.76 -17.20
CA ARG A 83 6.28 -3.40 -16.79
C ARG A 83 5.05 -2.51 -16.68
N ALA A 84 5.14 -1.48 -15.84
CA ALA A 84 4.07 -0.50 -15.70
C ALA A 84 4.26 0.65 -16.71
N LEU A 85 3.29 0.83 -17.60
CA LEU A 85 3.21 2.02 -18.46
C LEU A 85 2.25 3.03 -17.82
N ARG A 86 2.69 4.28 -17.65
CA ARG A 86 1.84 5.35 -17.10
C ARG A 86 1.11 6.06 -18.24
N ILE A 87 -0.22 6.06 -18.18
CA ILE A 87 -1.10 6.76 -19.12
C ILE A 87 -1.86 7.86 -18.38
N ARG A 88 -2.20 8.94 -19.10
CA ARG A 88 -3.08 9.98 -18.59
C ARG A 88 -4.52 9.65 -19.00
N VAL A 89 -5.40 9.62 -18.02
CA VAL A 89 -6.83 9.32 -18.20
C VAL A 89 -7.62 10.53 -17.73
N THR A 90 -8.44 11.08 -18.61
CA THR A 90 -9.32 12.22 -18.31
C THR A 90 -10.71 11.68 -18.03
N ASP A 91 -11.28 12.06 -16.88
CA ASP A 91 -12.68 11.75 -16.59
C ASP A 91 -13.64 12.67 -17.35
N PRO A 92 -14.94 12.34 -17.44
CA PRO A 92 -15.93 13.18 -18.11
C PRO A 92 -16.05 14.61 -17.53
N GLY A 93 -15.62 14.82 -16.29
CA GLY A 93 -15.56 16.13 -15.65
C GLY A 93 -14.32 16.96 -16.03
N GLY A 94 -13.46 16.44 -16.93
CA GLY A 94 -12.25 17.11 -17.40
C GLY A 94 -11.04 16.94 -16.49
N CYS A 95 -11.13 16.20 -15.38
CA CYS A 95 -9.99 15.98 -14.50
C CYS A 95 -9.11 14.86 -15.03
N SER A 96 -7.84 15.18 -15.27
CA SER A 96 -6.81 14.24 -15.73
C SER A 96 -6.06 13.59 -14.57
N LYS A 97 -6.00 12.26 -14.55
CA LYS A 97 -5.25 11.47 -13.55
C LYS A 97 -4.27 10.53 -14.24
N LEU A 98 -3.09 10.33 -13.63
CA LEU A 98 -2.14 9.31 -14.10
C LEU A 98 -2.58 7.92 -13.60
N ARG A 99 -2.65 6.96 -14.51
CA ARG A 99 -2.95 5.55 -14.24
C ARG A 99 -1.84 4.67 -14.78
N ALA A 100 -1.59 3.55 -14.12
CA ALA A 100 -0.65 2.54 -14.60
C ALA A 100 -1.41 1.42 -15.31
N VAL A 101 -0.90 0.95 -16.43
CA VAL A 101 -1.34 -0.26 -17.12
C VAL A 101 -0.18 -1.26 -17.22
N LEU A 102 -0.50 -2.54 -17.31
CA LEU A 102 0.52 -3.59 -17.48
C LEU A 102 0.80 -3.79 -18.96
N VAL A 103 2.08 -3.78 -19.31
CA VAL A 103 2.57 -4.13 -20.65
C VAL A 103 3.61 -5.23 -20.49
N PRO A 104 3.58 -6.29 -21.32
CA PRO A 104 4.60 -7.34 -21.25
C PRO A 104 6.01 -6.77 -21.39
N ASP A 105 6.93 -7.27 -20.56
CA ASP A 105 8.35 -7.08 -20.76
C ASP A 105 8.88 -8.29 -21.54
N TRP A 106 9.44 -8.07 -22.73
CA TRP A 106 9.72 -9.15 -23.69
C TRP A 106 10.56 -10.29 -23.10
N GLN A 107 11.61 -9.98 -22.34
CA GLN A 107 12.54 -10.96 -21.81
C GLN A 107 11.89 -11.73 -20.66
N THR A 108 11.37 -11.02 -19.66
CA THR A 108 10.80 -11.64 -18.46
C THR A 108 9.46 -12.31 -18.75
N ALA A 109 8.68 -11.82 -19.72
CA ALA A 109 7.43 -12.42 -20.16
C ALA A 109 7.65 -13.79 -20.81
N ALA A 110 8.72 -13.94 -21.61
CA ALA A 110 9.10 -15.23 -22.18
C ALA A 110 9.39 -16.26 -21.08
N VAL A 111 10.10 -15.84 -20.03
CA VAL A 111 10.35 -16.69 -18.86
C VAL A 111 9.06 -17.11 -18.15
N VAL A 112 8.11 -16.19 -17.96
CA VAL A 112 6.80 -16.54 -17.37
C VAL A 112 6.06 -17.55 -18.22
N LYS A 113 5.99 -17.35 -19.54
CA LYS A 113 5.37 -18.30 -20.47
C LYS A 113 6.01 -19.69 -20.35
N GLN A 114 7.34 -19.74 -20.32
CA GLN A 114 8.10 -20.99 -20.16
C GLN A 114 7.82 -21.69 -18.82
N ILE A 115 7.74 -20.95 -17.72
CA ILE A 115 7.38 -21.48 -16.40
C ILE A 115 6.01 -22.17 -16.46
N PHE A 116 5.03 -21.55 -17.11
CA PHE A 116 3.69 -22.12 -17.24
C PHE A 116 3.67 -23.36 -18.13
N VAL A 117 4.42 -23.39 -19.24
CA VAL A 117 4.59 -24.60 -20.07
C VAL A 117 5.16 -25.75 -19.24
N TRP A 118 6.28 -25.54 -18.54
CA TRP A 118 6.89 -26.58 -17.71
C TRP A 118 5.99 -27.07 -16.57
N ARG A 119 5.10 -26.21 -16.06
CA ARG A 119 4.13 -26.59 -15.03
C ARG A 119 2.92 -27.32 -15.59
N ALA A 120 2.38 -26.86 -16.71
CA ALA A 120 1.13 -27.36 -17.28
C ALA A 120 1.34 -28.62 -18.13
N ASP A 121 2.40 -28.64 -18.94
CA ASP A 121 2.70 -29.67 -19.92
C ASP A 121 3.70 -30.70 -19.37
N ASP A 122 4.84 -30.26 -18.86
CA ASP A 122 5.89 -31.17 -18.34
C ASP A 122 5.61 -31.64 -16.90
N GLY A 123 4.65 -31.01 -16.21
CA GLY A 123 4.29 -31.35 -14.83
C GLY A 123 5.40 -31.12 -13.80
N LEU A 124 6.44 -30.33 -14.08
CA LEU A 124 7.57 -30.15 -13.16
C LEU A 124 7.16 -29.51 -11.84
N THR A 125 7.70 -29.94 -10.70
CA THR A 125 7.45 -29.27 -9.39
C THR A 125 7.97 -27.83 -9.38
N PHE A 126 7.50 -26.98 -8.45
CA PHE A 126 8.03 -25.61 -8.33
C PHE A 126 9.54 -25.56 -8.06
N ALA A 127 10.07 -26.56 -7.33
CA ALA A 127 11.50 -26.69 -7.07
C ALA A 127 12.28 -27.10 -8.32
N ALA A 128 11.76 -28.06 -9.09
CA ALA A 128 12.37 -28.47 -10.35
C ALA A 128 12.41 -27.33 -11.37
N VAL A 129 11.32 -26.55 -11.48
CA VAL A 129 11.29 -25.34 -12.32
C VAL A 129 12.34 -24.32 -11.86
N ALA A 130 12.43 -24.04 -10.55
CA ALA A 130 13.42 -23.11 -10.03
C ALA A 130 14.87 -23.57 -10.31
N ALA A 131 15.17 -24.86 -10.12
CA ALA A 131 16.47 -25.43 -10.43
C ALA A 131 16.81 -25.29 -11.91
N ARG A 132 15.84 -25.58 -12.79
CA ARG A 132 16.01 -25.45 -14.25
C ARG A 132 16.26 -24.02 -14.69
N LEU A 133 15.54 -23.04 -14.11
CA LEU A 133 15.78 -21.62 -14.41
C LEU A 133 17.17 -21.17 -13.94
N ASN A 134 17.62 -21.65 -12.79
CA ASN A 134 18.94 -21.31 -12.24
C ASN A 134 20.12 -21.89 -13.04
N ALA A 135 19.89 -22.86 -13.94
CA ALA A 135 20.94 -23.39 -14.80
C ALA A 135 21.48 -22.35 -15.80
N ASP A 136 20.65 -21.37 -16.17
CA ASP A 136 21.06 -20.22 -16.99
C ASP A 136 20.29 -18.95 -16.57
N LEU A 137 20.88 -18.16 -15.67
CA LEU A 137 20.33 -16.89 -15.21
C LEU A 137 20.43 -15.76 -16.25
N ARG A 138 21.26 -15.90 -17.29
CA ARG A 138 21.31 -14.92 -18.39
C ARG A 138 20.07 -15.05 -19.25
N GLN A 139 19.69 -16.28 -19.57
CA GLN A 139 18.44 -16.57 -20.29
C GLN A 139 17.21 -16.39 -19.39
N HIS A 140 17.32 -16.71 -18.11
CA HIS A 140 16.22 -16.64 -17.14
C HIS A 140 16.55 -15.67 -15.99
N PRO A 141 16.53 -14.36 -16.22
CA PRO A 141 16.86 -13.38 -15.18
C PRO A 141 15.94 -13.56 -13.98
N ALA A 142 16.50 -13.77 -12.78
CA ALA A 142 15.68 -13.91 -11.58
C ALA A 142 15.15 -12.54 -11.11
N PRO A 143 13.97 -12.48 -10.47
CA PRO A 143 13.45 -11.25 -9.88
C PRO A 143 14.30 -10.72 -8.71
N SER A 144 15.21 -11.55 -8.18
CA SER A 144 16.25 -11.22 -7.22
C SER A 144 17.52 -11.99 -7.62
N GLU A 145 18.42 -12.33 -6.69
CA GLU A 145 19.66 -13.05 -7.02
C GLU A 145 19.48 -14.44 -7.66
N ARG A 146 18.43 -15.19 -7.30
CA ARG A 146 18.19 -16.56 -7.79
C ARG A 146 16.71 -16.93 -7.82
N TRP A 147 16.35 -17.92 -8.63
CA TRP A 147 15.04 -18.54 -8.60
C TRP A 147 14.87 -19.40 -7.36
N THR A 148 13.71 -19.27 -6.72
CA THR A 148 13.28 -20.11 -5.60
C THR A 148 11.93 -20.73 -5.93
N ALA A 149 11.63 -21.90 -5.36
CA ALA A 149 10.32 -22.52 -5.50
C ALA A 149 9.18 -21.58 -5.07
N LYS A 150 9.42 -20.74 -4.04
CA LYS A 150 8.49 -19.71 -3.58
C LYS A 150 8.24 -18.63 -4.63
N ALA A 151 9.28 -18.16 -5.33
CA ALA A 151 9.14 -17.18 -6.41
C ALA A 151 8.34 -17.76 -7.59
N VAL A 152 8.65 -18.99 -7.99
CA VAL A 152 7.90 -19.71 -9.04
C VAL A 152 6.43 -19.90 -8.64
N ARG A 153 6.15 -20.37 -7.42
CA ARG A 153 4.77 -20.51 -6.91
C ARG A 153 4.03 -19.18 -6.91
N ARG A 154 4.68 -18.07 -6.54
CA ARG A 154 4.08 -16.72 -6.60
C ARG A 154 3.70 -16.32 -8.02
N ILE A 155 4.48 -16.72 -9.03
CA ILE A 155 4.15 -16.48 -10.44
C ILE A 155 2.95 -17.34 -10.85
N VAL A 156 3.04 -18.66 -10.67
CA VAL A 156 2.03 -19.62 -11.15
C VAL A 156 0.65 -19.38 -10.52
N THR A 157 0.58 -18.94 -9.26
CA THR A 157 -0.68 -18.67 -8.55
C THR A 157 -1.25 -17.27 -8.79
N ASN A 158 -0.58 -16.42 -9.58
CA ASN A 158 -1.02 -15.04 -9.80
C ASN A 158 -1.96 -14.94 -11.01
N VAL A 159 -3.25 -14.79 -10.75
CA VAL A 159 -4.31 -14.62 -11.77
C VAL A 159 -4.05 -13.43 -12.71
N LYS A 160 -3.20 -12.46 -12.35
CA LYS A 160 -2.84 -11.36 -13.26
C LYS A 160 -2.21 -11.83 -14.58
N TYR A 161 -1.66 -13.04 -14.66
CA TYR A 161 -1.12 -13.56 -15.92
C TYR A 161 -2.20 -13.94 -16.95
N THR A 162 -3.48 -14.04 -16.55
CA THR A 162 -4.61 -14.31 -17.45
C THR A 162 -5.28 -13.04 -18.00
N GLY A 163 -4.65 -11.88 -17.83
CA GLY A 163 -5.18 -10.60 -18.34
C GLY A 163 -6.23 -9.93 -17.45
N ARG A 164 -6.29 -10.29 -16.17
CA ARG A 164 -7.20 -9.68 -15.17
C ARG A 164 -6.43 -8.87 -14.14
N GLN A 165 -6.97 -7.75 -13.67
CA GLN A 165 -6.50 -7.15 -12.42
C GLN A 165 -7.15 -7.83 -11.23
N VAL A 166 -6.36 -8.01 -10.18
CA VAL A 166 -6.80 -8.57 -8.90
C VAL A 166 -6.18 -7.78 -7.76
N TRP A 167 -6.98 -7.49 -6.74
CA TRP A 167 -6.57 -6.83 -5.50
C TRP A 167 -7.32 -7.42 -4.29
N ALA A 168 -6.96 -6.97 -3.08
CA ALA A 168 -7.54 -7.41 -1.81
C ALA A 168 -7.41 -8.92 -1.55
N ARG A 169 -6.32 -9.54 -2.04
CA ARG A 169 -6.02 -10.97 -1.83
C ARG A 169 -5.65 -11.33 -0.39
N THR A 170 -5.45 -10.34 0.46
CA THR A 170 -5.10 -10.52 1.87
C THR A 170 -5.89 -9.54 2.72
N ALA A 171 -6.39 -10.01 3.85
CA ALA A 171 -7.07 -9.21 4.87
C ALA A 171 -6.43 -9.51 6.23
N ALA A 172 -6.08 -8.49 7.00
CA ALA A 172 -5.43 -8.63 8.31
C ALA A 172 -4.21 -9.59 8.31
N GLY A 173 -3.38 -9.51 7.26
CA GLY A 173 -2.18 -10.36 7.10
C GLY A 173 -2.44 -11.81 6.68
N ARG A 174 -3.69 -12.22 6.50
CA ARG A 174 -4.06 -13.58 6.06
C ARG A 174 -4.59 -13.57 4.62
N PRO A 175 -4.42 -14.67 3.85
CA PRO A 175 -5.08 -14.81 2.56
C PRO A 175 -6.61 -14.66 2.69
N ALA A 176 -7.20 -13.81 1.85
CA ALA A 176 -8.65 -13.63 1.80
C ALA A 176 -9.28 -14.69 0.87
N PRO A 177 -10.51 -15.16 1.15
CA PRO A 177 -11.29 -15.98 0.22
C PRO A 177 -11.41 -15.31 -1.15
N VAL A 178 -11.49 -16.10 -2.22
CA VAL A 178 -11.50 -15.59 -3.61
C VAL A 178 -12.73 -14.72 -3.87
N GLU A 179 -13.84 -14.99 -3.19
CA GLU A 179 -15.10 -14.25 -3.26
C GLU A 179 -14.96 -12.81 -2.75
N GLN A 180 -13.96 -12.56 -1.91
CA GLN A 180 -13.66 -11.23 -1.36
C GLN A 180 -12.65 -10.46 -2.22
N TRP A 181 -12.08 -11.10 -3.24
CA TRP A 181 -11.11 -10.44 -4.11
C TRP A 181 -11.83 -9.43 -5.01
N VAL A 182 -11.17 -8.30 -5.22
CA VAL A 182 -11.61 -7.33 -6.21
C VAL A 182 -10.97 -7.69 -7.54
N THR A 183 -11.78 -7.99 -8.54
CA THR A 183 -11.32 -8.39 -9.87
C THR A 183 -11.87 -7.45 -10.94
N SER A 184 -11.09 -7.24 -12.01
CA SER A 184 -11.53 -6.49 -13.19
C SER A 184 -12.31 -7.38 -14.17
N ALA A 185 -12.85 -6.75 -15.22
CA ALA A 185 -13.23 -7.46 -16.44
C ALA A 185 -12.05 -8.32 -16.99
N PRO A 186 -12.33 -9.36 -17.80
CA PRO A 186 -11.30 -10.10 -18.52
C PRO A 186 -10.53 -9.21 -19.49
N MET A 187 -9.28 -9.60 -19.81
CA MET A 187 -8.46 -9.00 -20.88
C MET A 187 -8.25 -7.47 -20.77
N VAL A 188 -8.04 -6.96 -19.56
CA VAL A 188 -7.71 -5.53 -19.34
C VAL A 188 -6.24 -5.20 -19.64
N HIS A 189 -5.41 -6.22 -19.79
CA HIS A 189 -4.04 -6.13 -20.30
C HIS A 189 -3.70 -7.41 -21.06
N GLU A 190 -2.62 -7.37 -21.85
CA GLU A 190 -2.19 -8.52 -22.65
C GLU A 190 -1.90 -9.74 -21.76
N PRO A 191 -2.64 -10.85 -21.90
CA PRO A 191 -2.40 -12.04 -21.09
C PRO A 191 -1.09 -12.72 -21.51
N LEU A 192 -0.28 -13.14 -20.53
CA LEU A 192 0.88 -13.99 -20.82
C LEU A 192 0.49 -15.45 -20.98
N VAL A 193 -0.62 -15.87 -20.36
CA VAL A 193 -1.16 -17.24 -20.43
C VAL A 193 -2.67 -17.22 -20.52
N ASP A 194 -3.23 -18.21 -21.21
CA ASP A 194 -4.68 -18.42 -21.20
C ASP A 194 -5.16 -19.11 -19.91
N GLU A 195 -6.47 -19.09 -19.70
CA GLU A 195 -7.13 -19.65 -18.52
C GLU A 195 -7.01 -21.18 -18.41
N ARG A 196 -6.82 -21.90 -19.53
CA ARG A 196 -6.66 -23.36 -19.55
C ARG A 196 -5.27 -23.73 -19.06
N VAL A 197 -4.23 -23.09 -19.58
CA VAL A 197 -2.83 -23.26 -19.15
C VAL A 197 -2.69 -22.85 -17.69
N PHE A 198 -3.28 -21.72 -17.28
CA PHE A 198 -3.25 -21.26 -15.90
C PHE A 198 -3.82 -22.30 -14.93
N ARG A 199 -4.97 -22.90 -15.25
CA ARG A 199 -5.59 -23.96 -14.43
C ARG A 199 -4.75 -25.23 -14.38
N ARG A 200 -4.23 -25.71 -15.52
CA ARG A 200 -3.37 -26.90 -15.57
C ARG A 200 -2.11 -26.73 -14.73
N ALA A 201 -1.48 -25.55 -14.80
CA ALA A 201 -0.26 -25.26 -14.05
C ALA A 201 -0.44 -25.28 -12.51
N GLN A 202 -1.68 -25.10 -12.01
CA GLN A 202 -1.96 -25.23 -10.57
C GLN A 202 -1.74 -26.66 -10.06
N HIS A 203 -2.00 -27.66 -10.90
CA HIS A 203 -1.97 -29.08 -10.54
C HIS A 203 -0.70 -29.81 -10.96
N GLY A 204 0.27 -29.14 -11.60
CA GLY A 204 1.50 -29.79 -12.08
C GLY A 204 2.20 -30.63 -11.00
N ALA A 205 2.73 -31.80 -11.37
CA ALA A 205 3.09 -32.92 -10.50
C ALA A 205 2.13 -33.02 -9.31
N ARG A 206 0.96 -33.62 -9.53
CA ARG A 206 0.25 -34.25 -8.40
C ARG A 206 1.30 -35.10 -7.68
N GLU A 207 1.51 -34.84 -6.39
CA GLU A 207 2.51 -35.50 -5.56
C GLU A 207 2.50 -37.03 -5.80
N GLU A 208 3.43 -37.54 -6.59
CA GLU A 208 3.77 -38.97 -6.62
C GLU A 208 4.54 -39.39 -5.35
N GLN A 209 4.83 -38.45 -4.44
CA GLN A 209 5.24 -38.72 -3.05
C GLN A 209 4.03 -39.04 -2.15
N ARG A 210 3.36 -40.14 -2.46
CA ARG A 210 2.60 -40.91 -1.45
C ARG A 210 2.68 -42.41 -1.74
N CYS A 211 3.88 -42.90 -2.09
CA CYS A 211 4.30 -44.29 -1.94
C CYS A 211 5.79 -44.41 -2.31
N ALA A 212 6.65 -44.45 -1.30
CA ALA A 212 7.95 -45.14 -1.30
C ALA A 212 8.28 -45.45 0.16
#